data_AF-A0A535XL10-F1
#
_entry.id   AF-A0A535XL10-F1
#
_cell.length_a   1.000
_cell.length_b   1.000
_cell.length_c   1.000
_cell.angle_alpha   90.00
_cell.angle_beta   90.00
_cell.angle_gamma   90.00
#
_symmetry.space_group_name_H-M   'P 1'
#
loop_
_entity.id
_entity.type
_entity.pdbx_description
1 polymer ?
#
loop_
_entity_poly.entity_id
_entity_poly.type
_entity_poly.pdbx_seq_one_letter_code
_entity_poly.pdbx_strand_id
1 'polypeptide(L)'
;MTNSAFGAVYGVIDGEPYPVCDTAGYAPFGFGYRRCAGEYLTVEFVKEFLRAVWKGKLTFEKRDLATAAKVPVNPGTVLDDNIAFQRAA
;
A
#
# COMPACT_ATOMS: atom_id res chain seq x y z
N MET A 1 -15.68 22.13 6.52
CA MET A 1 -15.27 20.92 5.79
C MET A 1 -16.54 20.20 5.38
N THR A 2 -16.71 19.99 4.08
CA THR A 2 -17.94 19.42 3.50
C THR A 2 -17.59 18.17 2.70
N ASN A 3 -18.54 17.24 2.64
CA ASN A 3 -18.37 15.87 2.20
C ASN A 3 -19.24 15.66 0.95
N SER A 4 -18.66 15.23 -0.18
CA SER A 4 -19.43 14.92 -1.38
C SER A 4 -20.17 13.59 -1.24
N ALA A 5 -21.12 13.26 -2.12
CA ALA A 5 -21.76 11.93 -2.06
C ALA A 5 -20.79 10.75 -2.30
N PHE A 6 -19.57 11.02 -2.79
CA PHE A 6 -18.63 10.00 -3.32
C PHE A 6 -17.36 9.78 -2.51
N GLY A 7 -16.87 10.76 -1.75
CA GLY A 7 -15.65 10.56 -0.96
C GLY A 7 -14.78 11.73 -0.68
N ALA A 8 -14.96 12.75 -1.50
CA ALA A 8 -14.12 13.92 -1.50
C ALA A 8 -14.48 14.83 -0.33
N VAL A 9 -13.46 15.24 0.43
CA VAL A 9 -13.57 16.38 1.35
C VAL A 9 -13.09 17.62 0.63
N TYR A 10 -13.91 18.65 0.67
CA TYR A 10 -13.62 19.96 0.12
C TYR A 10 -13.88 21.02 1.20
N GLY A 11 -13.13 22.12 1.13
CA GLY A 11 -13.45 23.35 1.84
C GLY A 11 -14.52 24.12 1.09
N VAL A 12 -15.32 24.91 1.80
CA VAL A 12 -16.19 25.91 1.17
C VAL A 12 -15.72 27.27 1.66
N ILE A 13 -15.31 28.13 0.73
CA ILE A 13 -14.86 29.49 1.01
C ILE A 13 -15.76 30.41 0.19
N ASP A 14 -16.47 31.33 0.85
CA ASP A 14 -17.43 32.26 0.23
C ASP A 14 -18.50 31.57 -0.65
N GLY A 15 -18.93 30.37 -0.24
CA GLY A 15 -19.93 29.58 -0.96
C GLY A 15 -19.36 28.71 -2.08
N GLU A 16 -18.08 28.88 -2.43
CA GLU A 16 -17.44 28.14 -3.52
C GLU A 16 -16.63 26.94 -2.99
N PRO A 17 -16.72 25.76 -3.63
CA PRO A 17 -16.00 24.57 -3.19
C PRO A 17 -14.52 24.61 -3.63
N TYR A 18 -13.60 24.42 -2.67
CA TYR A 18 -12.16 24.34 -2.89
C TYR A 18 -11.63 22.96 -2.48
N PRO A 19 -10.72 22.35 -3.26
CA PRO A 19 -10.05 21.13 -2.82
C PRO A 19 -9.25 21.40 -1.53
N VAL A 20 -9.36 20.50 -0.54
CA VAL A 20 -8.45 20.54 0.62
C VAL A 20 -7.15 19.86 0.19
N CYS A 21 -6.07 20.62 0.07
CA CYS A 21 -4.77 20.08 -0.27
C CYS A 21 -4.17 19.29 0.90
N ASP A 22 -4.23 17.96 0.84
CA ASP A 22 -3.14 17.09 1.32
C ASP A 22 -2.29 16.71 0.10
N THR A 23 -0.96 16.77 0.24
CA THR A 23 0.10 16.79 -0.80
C THR A 23 -0.30 16.19 -2.15
N ALA A 24 -0.39 17.04 -3.18
CA ALA A 24 -0.64 16.62 -4.55
C ALA A 24 0.43 15.63 -5.04
N GLY A 25 0.00 14.43 -5.47
CA GLY A 25 0.87 13.43 -6.11
C GLY A 25 1.07 12.11 -5.35
N TYR A 26 0.66 12.01 -4.08
CA TYR A 26 0.79 10.77 -3.31
C TYR A 26 -0.47 10.49 -2.48
N ALA A 27 -1.45 9.79 -3.08
CA ALA A 27 -2.69 9.38 -2.42
C ALA A 27 -2.95 7.86 -2.52
N PRO A 28 -1.99 7.00 -2.11
CA PRO A 28 -2.17 5.55 -2.18
C PRO A 28 -3.33 5.03 -1.32
N PHE A 29 -3.76 5.82 -0.32
CA PHE A 29 -4.88 5.52 0.56
C PHE A 29 -6.14 6.32 0.22
N GLY A 30 -6.19 6.96 -0.95
CA GLY A 30 -7.27 7.88 -1.30
C GLY A 30 -7.20 9.20 -0.53
N PHE A 31 -8.27 9.98 -0.59
CA PHE A 31 -8.32 11.32 -0.01
C PHE A 31 -9.70 11.63 0.58
N GLY A 32 -9.75 12.62 1.47
CA GLY A 32 -10.99 13.09 2.07
C GLY A 32 -11.65 12.08 3.00
N TYR A 33 -12.98 12.05 3.05
CA TYR A 33 -13.74 11.27 4.02
C TYR A 33 -13.80 9.79 3.65
N ARG A 34 -13.48 9.46 2.40
CA ARG A 34 -13.29 8.09 1.91
C ARG A 34 -11.82 7.70 1.85
N ARG A 35 -10.91 8.51 2.42
CA ARG A 35 -9.56 8.05 2.71
C ARG A 35 -9.64 6.75 3.49
N CYS A 36 -8.77 5.80 3.15
CA CYS A 36 -8.77 4.47 3.72
C CYS A 36 -8.73 4.56 5.24
N ALA A 37 -9.78 4.09 5.90
CA ALA A 37 -9.82 4.02 7.36
C ALA A 37 -8.72 3.10 7.93
N GLY A 38 -8.19 2.19 7.09
CA GLY A 38 -7.08 1.31 7.42
C GLY A 38 -5.69 1.89 7.16
N GLU A 39 -5.54 3.14 6.69
CA GLU A 39 -4.23 3.71 6.33
C GLU A 39 -3.19 3.54 7.45
N TYR A 40 -3.49 3.99 8.67
CA TYR A 40 -2.55 3.91 9.79
C TYR A 40 -2.26 2.46 10.18
N LEU A 41 -3.26 1.58 10.15
CA LEU A 41 -3.05 0.14 10.40
C LEU A 41 -2.11 -0.47 9.36
N THR A 42 -2.34 -0.20 8.08
CA THR A 42 -1.50 -0.69 6.98
C THR A 42 -0.08 -0.16 7.10
N VAL A 43 0.08 1.13 7.39
CA VAL A 43 1.39 1.76 7.57
C VAL A 43 2.14 1.13 8.75
N GLU A 44 1.49 0.96 9.90
CA GLU A 44 2.14 0.33 11.06
C GLU A 44 2.44 -1.16 10.83
N PHE A 45 1.55 -1.88 10.16
CA PHE A 45 1.79 -3.27 9.78
C PHE A 45 3.03 -3.40 8.89
N VAL A 46 3.16 -2.57 7.85
CA VAL A 46 4.32 -2.59 6.95
C VAL A 46 5.59 -2.21 7.70
N LYS A 47 5.54 -1.22 8.61
CA LYS A 47 6.69 -0.87 9.46
C LYS A 47 7.13 -2.04 10.33
N GLU A 48 6.20 -2.68 11.03
CA GLU A 48 6.49 -3.85 11.88
C GLU A 48 7.04 -5.03 11.08
N PHE A 49 6.47 -5.27 9.90
CA PHE A 49 6.99 -6.28 8.97
C PHE A 49 8.46 -6.00 8.59
N LEU A 50 8.78 -4.78 8.17
CA LEU A 50 10.15 -4.40 7.80
C LEU A 50 11.11 -4.49 8.99
N ARG A 51 10.66 -4.10 10.20
CA ARG A 51 11.42 -4.27 11.45
C ARG A 51 11.70 -5.75 11.74
N ALA A 52 10.70 -6.62 11.56
CA ALA A 52 10.83 -8.06 11.77
C ALA A 52 11.80 -8.69 10.77
N VAL A 53 11.70 -8.33 9.49
CA VAL A 53 12.64 -8.75 8.43
C VAL A 53 14.07 -8.34 8.77
N TRP A 54 14.28 -7.09 9.18
CA TRP A 54 15.60 -6.58 9.57
C TRP A 54 16.17 -7.28 10.81
N LYS A 55 15.35 -7.40 11.88
CA LYS A 55 15.75 -8.06 13.13
C LYS A 55 16.07 -9.54 12.90
N GLY A 56 15.27 -10.19 12.06
CA GLY A 56 15.44 -11.60 11.67
C GLY A 56 16.57 -11.83 10.67
N LYS A 57 17.24 -10.78 10.18
CA LYS A 57 18.27 -10.85 9.12
C LYS A 57 17.78 -11.67 7.91
N LEU A 58 16.53 -11.43 7.52
CA LEU A 58 15.91 -12.13 6.40
C LEU A 58 16.32 -11.48 5.08
N THR A 59 16.82 -12.28 4.14
CA THR A 59 17.12 -11.91 2.76
C THR A 59 16.04 -12.43 1.83
N PHE A 60 15.80 -11.73 0.72
CA PHE A 60 14.95 -12.23 -0.35
C PHE A 60 15.82 -12.95 -1.36
N GLU A 61 15.47 -14.20 -1.66
CA GLU A 61 16.22 -15.02 -2.60
C GLU A 61 15.27 -15.66 -3.60
N LYS A 62 15.71 -15.66 -4.86
CA LYS A 62 15.06 -16.47 -5.89
C LYS A 62 15.46 -17.93 -5.67
N ARG A 63 14.48 -18.82 -5.62
CA ARG A 63 14.64 -20.26 -5.47
C ARG A 63 14.65 -20.91 -6.84
N ASP A 64 15.56 -21.86 -7.02
CA ASP A 64 15.56 -22.74 -8.18
C ASP A 64 14.63 -23.92 -7.88
N LEU A 65 13.36 -23.78 -8.27
CA LEU A 65 12.34 -24.79 -8.08
C LEU A 65 12.10 -25.50 -9.40
N ALA A 66 12.15 -26.84 -9.40
CA ALA A 66 11.89 -27.65 -10.60
C ALA A 66 10.52 -27.36 -11.22
N THR A 67 9.52 -27.06 -10.37
CA THR A 67 8.19 -26.62 -10.79
C THR A 67 7.70 -25.53 -9.84
N ALA A 68 7.80 -24.26 -10.25
CA ALA A 68 7.23 -23.14 -9.50
C ALA A 68 5.73 -22.99 -9.79
N ALA A 69 4.94 -22.66 -8.77
CA ALA A 69 3.54 -22.30 -8.96
C ALA A 69 3.43 -20.96 -9.70
N LYS A 70 2.26 -20.66 -10.29
CA LYS A 70 2.02 -19.41 -11.02
C LYS A 70 1.13 -18.49 -10.20
N VAL A 71 1.59 -17.25 -9.97
CA VAL A 71 0.88 -16.25 -9.17
C VAL A 71 0.51 -15.05 -10.04
N PRO A 72 -0.78 -14.74 -10.22
CA PRO A 72 -1.19 -13.50 -10.86
C PRO A 72 -0.92 -12.33 -9.92
N VAL A 73 -0.06 -11.39 -10.33
CA VAL A 73 0.32 -10.24 -9.50
C VAL A 73 -0.26 -8.92 -9.99
N ASN A 74 -0.64 -8.84 -11.27
CA ASN A 74 -1.30 -7.70 -11.91
C ASN A 74 -2.09 -8.18 -13.15
N PRO A 75 -3.02 -7.38 -13.69
CA PRO A 75 -3.67 -7.69 -14.96
C PRO A 75 -2.64 -7.99 -16.06
N GLY A 76 -2.78 -9.15 -16.71
CA GLY A 76 -1.85 -9.60 -17.74
C GLY A 76 -0.45 -10.02 -17.26
N THR A 77 -0.20 -10.01 -15.94
CA THR A 77 1.12 -10.34 -15.36
C THR A 77 1.00 -11.53 -14.40
N VAL A 78 1.67 -12.62 -14.75
CA VAL A 78 1.78 -13.83 -13.93
C VAL A 78 3.25 -14.11 -13.69
N LEU A 79 3.64 -14.28 -12.42
CA LEU A 79 5.00 -14.58 -12.01
C LEU A 79 5.12 -16.02 -11.48
N ASP A 80 6.34 -16.54 -11.48
CA ASP A 80 6.67 -17.78 -10.77
C ASP A 80 6.71 -17.52 -9.26
N ASP A 81 6.08 -18.40 -8.49
CA ASP A 81 6.19 -18.45 -7.04
C ASP A 81 7.54 -19.05 -6.64
N ASN A 82 8.61 -18.30 -6.87
CA ASN A 82 9.97 -18.74 -6.61
C ASN A 82 10.79 -17.69 -5.88
N ILE A 83 10.16 -16.80 -5.11
CA ILE A 83 10.85 -15.83 -4.27
C ILE A 83 10.51 -16.14 -2.81
N ALA A 84 11.53 -16.33 -1.98
CA ALA A 84 11.35 -16.69 -0.58
C ALA A 84 12.23 -15.84 0.33
N PHE A 85 11.82 -15.75 1.61
CA PHE A 85 12.68 -15.27 2.67
C PHE A 85 13.65 -16.36 3.10
N GLN A 86 14.93 -16.02 3.21
CA GLN A 86 15.94 -16.84 3.86
C GLN A 86 16.47 -16.10 5.07
N ARG A 87 16.67 -16.79 6.20
CA ARG A 87 17.43 -16.23 7.30
C ARG A 87 18.92 -16.34 6.98
N ALA A 88 19.65 -15.24 7.06
CA ALA A 88 21.12 -15.30 6.99
C ALA A 88 21.63 -16.23 8.10
N ALA A 89 22.53 -17.15 7.74
CA ALA A 89 23.13 -18.12 8.65
C ALA A 89 23.98 -17.43 9.74
#